data_AF-A0A3A5AHU7-F1
#
_entry.id   AF-A0A3A5AHU7-F1
#
_cell.length_a   1.000
_cell.length_b   1.000
_cell.length_c   1.000
_cell.angle_alpha   90.00
_cell.angle_beta   90.00
_cell.angle_gamma   90.00
#
_symmetry.space_group_name_H-M   'P 1'
#
loop_
_entity.id
_entity.type
_entity.pdbx_description
1 polymer ?
#
loop_
_entity_poly.entity_id
_entity_poly.type
_entity_poly.pdbx_seq_one_letter_code
_entity_poly.pdbx_strand_id
1 'polypeptide(L)'
;MFAGDGHRLSDSQEVSLISAINNGLSGLAANTAIVLGAAGNLARLNTATGAGVDPAREMVNLILGQRGFQANVEVIKTAEEMLGSLLDIRV
;
A
#
# COMPACT_ATOMS: atom_id res chain seq x y z
N MET A 1 8.93 -3.69 44.42
CA MET A 1 9.41 -4.22 43.13
C MET A 1 8.16 -4.38 42.28
N PHE A 2 7.89 -3.39 41.42
CA PHE A 2 6.55 -3.10 40.92
C PHE A 2 6.14 -4.01 39.76
N ALA A 3 4.96 -4.61 39.91
CA ALA A 3 4.13 -5.09 38.80
C ALA A 3 3.69 -3.88 37.97
N GLY A 4 4.07 -3.83 36.68
CA GLY A 4 3.75 -2.68 35.81
C GLY A 4 3.77 -2.94 34.30
N ASP A 5 4.08 -4.15 33.83
CA ASP A 5 4.33 -4.39 32.40
C ASP A 5 3.13 -4.95 31.60
N GLY A 6 1.97 -5.17 32.22
CA GLY A 6 0.79 -5.72 31.53
C GLY A 6 0.07 -4.75 30.60
N HIS A 7 0.08 -3.44 30.88
CA HIS A 7 -0.63 -2.45 30.05
C HIS A 7 0.17 -1.97 28.83
N ARG A 8 1.50 -2.12 28.83
CA ARG A 8 2.38 -1.62 27.76
C ARG A 8 2.28 -2.43 26.45
N LEU A 9 1.76 -3.66 26.53
CA LEU A 9 1.64 -4.58 25.40
C LEU A 9 0.46 -4.20 24.48
N SER A 10 -0.66 -3.73 25.04
CA SER A 10 -1.84 -3.30 24.27
C SER A 10 -1.55 -2.08 23.39
N ASP A 11 -0.89 -1.07 23.94
CA ASP A 11 -0.56 0.17 23.20
C ASP A 11 0.42 -0.08 22.05
N SER A 12 1.33 -1.06 22.20
CA SER A 12 2.31 -1.40 21.16
C SER A 12 1.68 -2.09 19.93
N GLN A 13 0.60 -2.86 20.14
CA GLN A 13 -0.11 -3.53 19.04
C GLN A 13 -0.97 -2.55 18.24
N GLU A 14 -1.60 -1.58 18.92
CA GLU A 14 -2.40 -0.55 18.27
C GLU A 14 -1.52 0.40 17.41
N VAL A 15 -0.35 0.80 17.94
CA VAL A 15 0.65 1.58 17.19
C VAL A 15 1.20 0.77 15.99
N SER A 16 1.31 -0.55 16.11
CA SER A 16 1.75 -1.43 15.00
C SER A 16 0.73 -1.48 13.86
N LEU A 17 -0.58 -1.55 14.15
CA LEU A 17 -1.61 -1.53 13.11
C LEU A 17 -1.74 -0.16 12.42
N ILE A 18 -1.73 0.92 13.21
CA ILE A 18 -1.75 2.29 12.66
C ILE A 18 -0.53 2.52 11.77
N SER A 19 0.64 2.03 12.17
CA SER A 19 1.85 2.08 11.35
C SER A 19 1.70 1.25 10.07
N ALA A 20 1.15 0.03 10.14
CA ALA A 20 0.90 -0.81 8.97
C ALA A 20 -0.05 -0.14 7.95
N ILE A 21 -1.13 0.51 8.43
CA ILE A 21 -2.07 1.26 7.57
C ILE A 21 -1.37 2.46 6.93
N ASN A 22 -0.59 3.23 7.69
CA ASN A 22 0.16 4.37 7.15
C ASN A 22 1.19 3.93 6.10
N ASN A 23 1.87 2.80 6.33
CA ASN A 23 2.79 2.21 5.37
C ASN A 23 2.05 1.72 4.12
N GLY A 24 0.89 1.07 4.29
CA GLY A 24 0.03 0.63 3.18
C GLY A 24 -0.47 1.81 2.33
N LEU A 25 -0.90 2.90 2.97
CA LEU A 25 -1.33 4.12 2.28
C LEU A 25 -0.18 4.80 1.53
N SER A 26 1.01 4.87 2.16
CA SER A 26 2.21 5.42 1.53
C SER A 26 2.64 4.58 0.31
N GLY A 27 2.61 3.24 0.45
CA GLY A 27 2.86 2.31 -0.64
C GLY A 27 1.82 2.40 -1.76
N LEU A 28 0.56 2.65 -1.42
CA LEU A 28 -0.52 2.88 -2.38
C LEU A 28 -0.26 4.12 -3.22
N ALA A 29 0.12 5.23 -2.57
CA ALA A 29 0.43 6.49 -3.24
C ALA A 29 1.64 6.34 -4.18
N ALA A 30 2.70 5.66 -3.72
CA ALA A 30 3.88 5.38 -4.54
C ALA A 30 3.56 4.53 -5.77
N ASN A 31 2.77 3.46 -5.60
CA ASN A 31 2.37 2.59 -6.71
C ASN A 31 1.42 3.29 -7.68
N THR A 32 0.54 4.16 -7.18
CA THR A 32 -0.32 5.00 -8.03
C THR A 32 0.51 5.95 -8.89
N ALA A 33 1.58 6.54 -8.34
CA ALA A 33 2.49 7.39 -9.10
C ALA A 33 3.23 6.61 -10.21
N ILE A 34 3.64 5.37 -9.94
CA ILE A 34 4.25 4.48 -10.94
C ILE A 34 3.25 4.20 -12.08
N VAL A 35 2.01 3.82 -11.74
CA VAL A 35 0.96 3.55 -12.74
C VAL A 35 0.66 4.78 -13.59
N LEU A 36 0.52 5.96 -12.97
CA LEU A 36 0.23 7.21 -13.68
C LEU A 36 1.36 7.63 -14.62
N GLY A 37 2.61 7.54 -14.15
CA GLY A 37 3.78 7.81 -15.00
C GLY A 37 3.84 6.86 -16.19
N ALA A 38 3.59 5.58 -15.94
CA ALA A 38 3.60 4.56 -16.97
C ALA A 38 2.49 4.72 -18.01
N ALA A 39 1.27 4.94 -17.54
CA ALA A 39 0.12 5.24 -18.40
C ALA A 39 0.37 6.50 -19.24
N GLY A 40 0.98 7.54 -18.66
CA GLY A 40 1.34 8.77 -19.36
C GLY A 40 2.33 8.54 -20.49
N ASN A 41 3.38 7.74 -20.25
CA ASN A 41 4.37 7.39 -21.26
C ASN A 41 3.76 6.52 -22.38
N LEU A 42 2.90 5.55 -22.04
CA LEU A 42 2.16 4.75 -23.02
C LEU A 42 1.21 5.60 -23.86
N ALA A 43 0.51 6.58 -23.26
CA ALA A 43 -0.34 7.51 -24.01
C ALA A 43 0.49 8.37 -24.99
N ARG A 44 1.71 8.75 -24.60
CA ARG A 44 2.64 9.51 -25.44
C ARG A 44 3.24 8.69 -26.58
N LEU A 45 3.26 7.35 -26.49
CA LEU A 45 3.71 6.46 -27.57
C LEU A 45 2.92 6.69 -28.87
N ASN A 46 1.63 7.03 -28.77
CA ASN A 46 0.78 7.32 -29.92
C ASN A 46 0.86 8.80 -30.40
N THR A 47 1.79 9.59 -29.85
CA THR A 47 1.99 11.01 -30.21
C THR A 47 3.36 11.23 -30.85
N ALA A 48 3.54 12.35 -31.55
CA ALA A 48 4.80 12.70 -32.21
C ALA A 48 6.03 12.82 -31.27
N THR A 49 5.82 12.81 -29.95
CA THR A 49 6.89 12.81 -28.93
C THR A 49 7.18 11.43 -28.31
N GLY A 50 6.60 10.35 -28.86
CA GLY A 50 6.79 8.97 -28.37
C GLY A 50 8.13 8.32 -28.76
N ALA A 51 8.97 8.99 -29.56
CA ALA A 51 10.26 8.46 -30.00
C ALA A 51 11.21 8.31 -28.78
N GLY A 52 11.34 7.07 -28.28
CA GLY A 52 12.17 6.74 -27.11
C GLY A 52 11.40 6.07 -25.97
N VAL A 53 10.07 5.98 -26.04
CA VAL A 53 9.27 5.18 -25.10
C VAL A 53 9.30 3.72 -25.53
N ASP A 54 9.75 2.84 -24.62
CA ASP A 54 9.68 1.39 -24.80
C ASP A 54 8.37 0.85 -24.21
N PRO A 55 7.38 0.47 -25.04
CA PRO A 55 6.10 -0.03 -24.56
C PRO A 55 6.23 -1.30 -23.70
N ALA A 56 7.21 -2.16 -23.97
CA ALA A 56 7.37 -3.40 -23.21
C ALA A 56 7.79 -3.09 -21.76
N ARG A 57 8.73 -2.17 -21.59
CA ARG A 57 9.14 -1.69 -20.26
C ARG A 57 7.98 -0.99 -19.54
N GLU A 58 7.21 -0.18 -20.24
CA GLU A 58 6.14 0.58 -19.62
C GLU A 58 4.93 -0.28 -19.21
N MET A 59 4.63 -1.32 -19.98
CA MET A 59 3.64 -2.33 -19.60
C MET A 59 4.07 -3.10 -18.34
N VAL A 60 5.37 -3.39 -18.18
CA VAL A 60 5.89 -4.00 -16.94
C VAL A 60 5.77 -3.05 -15.76
N ASN A 61 6.06 -1.75 -15.93
CA ASN A 61 5.85 -0.74 -14.88
C ASN A 61 4.37 -0.63 -14.47
N LEU A 62 3.44 -0.69 -15.43
CA LEU A 62 2.00 -0.75 -15.13
C LEU A 62 1.65 -1.99 -14.30
N ILE A 63 2.14 -3.16 -14.69
CA ILE A 63 1.88 -4.42 -13.97
C ILE A 63 2.48 -4.34 -12.55
N LEU A 64 3.69 -3.84 -12.40
CA LEU A 64 4.35 -3.66 -11.10
C LEU A 64 3.56 -2.72 -10.20
N GLY A 65 3.17 -1.55 -10.72
CA GLY A 65 2.35 -0.60 -9.97
C GLY A 65 0.98 -1.18 -9.59
N GLN A 66 0.33 -1.92 -10.49
CA GLN A 66 -0.95 -2.57 -10.21
C GLN A 66 -0.83 -3.69 -9.16
N ARG A 67 0.23 -4.51 -9.22
CA ARG A 67 0.50 -5.57 -8.23
C ARG A 67 0.89 -5.00 -6.88
N GLY A 68 1.71 -3.94 -6.86
CA GLY A 68 2.06 -3.21 -5.65
C GLY A 68 0.83 -2.56 -5.01
N PHE A 69 -0.07 -1.99 -5.82
CA PHE A 69 -1.35 -1.47 -5.35
C PHE A 69 -2.21 -2.58 -4.70
N GLN A 70 -2.36 -3.73 -5.37
CA GLN A 70 -3.10 -4.88 -4.84
C GLN A 70 -2.53 -5.35 -3.50
N ALA A 71 -1.20 -5.50 -3.39
CA ALA A 71 -0.54 -5.92 -2.16
C ALA A 71 -0.77 -4.93 -1.01
N ASN A 72 -0.70 -3.61 -1.28
CA ASN A 72 -0.97 -2.60 -0.25
C ASN A 72 -2.43 -2.60 0.20
N VAL A 73 -3.39 -2.80 -0.71
CA VAL A 73 -4.81 -2.94 -0.37
C VAL A 73 -5.05 -4.18 0.49
N GLU A 74 -4.36 -5.28 0.21
CA GLU A 74 -4.50 -6.52 0.97
C GLU A 74 -3.97 -6.37 2.41
N VAL A 75 -2.84 -5.67 2.59
CA VAL A 75 -2.34 -5.31 3.93
C VAL A 75 -3.35 -4.46 4.71
N ILE A 76 -3.99 -3.48 4.07
CA ILE A 76 -5.02 -2.65 4.71
C ILE A 76 -6.22 -3.50 5.12
N LYS A 77 -6.70 -4.40 4.23
CA LYS A 77 -7.79 -5.32 4.55
C LYS A 77 -7.47 -6.23 5.73
N THR A 78 -6.27 -6.80 5.77
CA THR A 78 -5.85 -7.62 6.92
C THR A 78 -5.79 -6.79 8.19
N ALA A 79 -5.34 -5.54 8.14
CA ALA A 79 -5.37 -4.64 9.30
C ALA A 79 -6.82 -4.35 9.74
N GLU A 80 -7.76 -4.15 8.81
CA GLU A 80 -9.19 -3.97 9.10
C GLU A 80 -9.83 -5.23 9.72
N GLU A 81 -9.51 -6.42 9.22
CA GLU A 81 -9.99 -7.69 9.77
C GLU A 81 -9.49 -7.89 11.22
N MET A 82 -8.23 -7.56 11.48
CA MET A 82 -7.65 -7.59 12.82
C MET A 82 -8.34 -6.56 13.74
N LEU A 83 -8.60 -5.33 13.27
CA LEU A 83 -9.36 -4.33 14.02
C LEU A 83 -10.79 -4.78 14.33
N GLY A 84 -11.47 -5.41 13.36
CA GLY A 84 -12.80 -5.98 13.52
C GLY A 84 -12.83 -7.05 14.62
N SER A 85 -11.85 -7.96 14.62
CA SER A 85 -11.73 -9.00 15.66
C SER A 85 -11.47 -8.42 17.06
N LEU A 86 -10.71 -7.31 17.16
CA LEU A 86 -10.48 -6.63 18.44
C LEU A 86 -11.72 -5.90 18.95
N LEU A 87 -12.53 -5.33 18.05
CA LEU A 87 -13.80 -4.70 18.39
C LEU A 87 -14.84 -5.74 18.83
N ASP A 88 -14.87 -6.91 18.19
CA ASP A 88 -15.80 -8.01 18.50
C ASP A 88 -15.58 -8.59 19.92
N ILE A 89 -14.33 -8.68 20.39
CA ILE A 89 -14.00 -9.19 21.73
C ILE A 89 -14.46 -8.24 22.86
N ARG A 90 -14.68 -6.95 22.58
CA ARG A 90 -15.02 -5.94 23.59
C ARG A 90 -16.53 -5.69 23.73
N VAL A 91 -17.36 -6.33 22.90
CA VAL A 91 -18.83 -6.29 22.96
C VAL A 91 -19.39 -7.40 23.84
#